data_AF-A0A9E7FED8-F1
#
_entry.id   AF-A0A9E7FED8-F1
#
_cell.length_a   1.000
_cell.length_b   1.000
_cell.length_c   1.000
_cell.angle_alpha   90.00
_cell.angle_beta   90.00
_cell.angle_gamma   90.00
#
_symmetry.space_group_name_H-M   'P 1'
#
loop_
_entity.id
_entity.type
_entity.pdbx_description
1 polymer ?
#
loop_
_entity_poly.entity_id
_entity_poly.type
_entity_poly.pdbx_seq_one_letter_code
_entity_poly.pdbx_strand_id
1 'polypeptide(L)'
;MSAVVCGKRSSSIFDELLHTNTPPASKRVRCASSPTTSLRVSPSRASPSFDHNDGDLIAAYLSRLRSLFPDMDQQLLERTLEVSGNDLDSAIKSLNDLRLGAADFNLVSGTSKSENGTEMNAQLPTEGTMKANGVDSAAATGLPNADALPTDGSEWVELFVREMTSAADIDDARTRASRALEFLEKSIMARAGAEVMENLHKENMVLKEQVEVLLRENSVLKRAVAIQHDRQKEYEEKSQELQHLKQLVSQYQEQVRTLEINNYALSMHLRQAQQGSSIPGRFHPDVF
;
A
#
# COMPACT_ATOMS: atom_id res chain seq x y z
N MET A 1 7.36 -48.79 -21.25
CA MET A 1 8.61 -48.50 -21.97
C MET A 1 9.00 -47.08 -21.63
N SER A 2 9.99 -46.91 -20.73
CA SER A 2 10.48 -45.63 -20.23
C SER A 2 11.72 -45.19 -21.00
N ALA A 3 11.80 -43.93 -21.39
CA ALA A 3 13.02 -43.33 -21.95
C ALA A 3 13.60 -42.33 -20.95
N VAL A 4 14.75 -42.68 -20.40
CA VAL A 4 15.71 -41.81 -19.71
C VAL A 4 16.84 -41.55 -20.71
N VAL A 5 17.25 -40.29 -20.89
CA VAL A 5 18.46 -39.95 -21.64
C VAL A 5 19.44 -39.26 -20.69
N CYS A 6 20.56 -39.94 -20.43
CA CYS A 6 21.74 -39.43 -19.75
C CYS A 6 22.73 -38.80 -20.75
N GLY A 7 23.30 -37.65 -20.36
CA GLY A 7 24.74 -37.38 -20.25
C GLY A 7 25.67 -37.41 -21.49
N LYS A 8 26.42 -36.32 -21.67
CA LYS A 8 27.80 -36.36 -22.22
C LYS A 8 28.65 -35.17 -21.76
N ARG A 9 29.83 -35.49 -21.21
CA ARG A 9 30.97 -34.62 -20.87
C ARG A 9 32.04 -34.72 -21.98
N SER A 10 32.83 -33.66 -22.18
CA SER A 10 34.22 -33.63 -22.73
C SER A 10 34.80 -32.23 -22.44
N SER A 11 35.71 -32.02 -21.46
CA SER A 11 37.20 -32.15 -21.47
C SER A 11 37.91 -31.08 -22.33
N SER A 12 38.62 -30.10 -21.74
CA SER A 12 40.02 -30.14 -21.22
C SER A 12 41.03 -29.61 -22.25
N ILE A 13 41.67 -28.47 -21.95
CA ILE A 13 42.92 -27.99 -22.59
C ILE A 13 43.91 -27.67 -21.45
N PHE A 14 44.93 -28.56 -21.32
CA PHE A 14 46.31 -28.42 -20.78
C PHE A 14 46.70 -27.00 -20.30
N ASP A 15 47.16 -26.70 -19.08
CA ASP A 15 48.26 -27.20 -18.23
C ASP A 15 49.59 -27.40 -18.95
N GLU A 16 50.62 -26.64 -18.56
CA GLU A 16 52.07 -26.91 -18.63
C GLU A 16 52.87 -25.61 -18.86
N LEU A 17 53.35 -25.00 -17.77
CA LEU A 17 54.77 -24.67 -17.61
C LEU A 17 55.07 -24.48 -16.12
N LEU A 18 55.90 -25.39 -15.65
CA LEU A 18 56.31 -25.70 -14.29
C LEU A 18 57.19 -24.60 -13.67
N HIS A 19 56.94 -24.35 -12.38
CA HIS A 19 57.93 -24.12 -11.31
C HIS A 19 59.06 -23.09 -11.53
N THR A 20 59.11 -22.03 -10.71
CA THR A 20 60.17 -21.77 -9.70
C THR A 20 60.21 -20.28 -9.26
N ASN A 21 60.53 -20.10 -7.97
CA ASN A 21 61.11 -18.92 -7.30
C ASN A 21 60.20 -17.90 -6.58
N THR A 22 60.20 -18.05 -5.25
CA THR A 22 60.00 -17.04 -4.20
C THR A 22 61.12 -15.95 -4.19
N PRO A 23 60.98 -14.84 -3.42
CA PRO A 23 61.21 -13.45 -3.87
C PRO A 23 62.57 -12.85 -3.43
N PRO A 24 62.80 -11.54 -3.70
CA PRO A 24 63.34 -10.70 -2.62
C PRO A 24 62.67 -9.33 -2.46
N ALA A 25 62.88 -8.81 -1.26
CA ALA A 25 62.28 -7.65 -0.63
C ALA A 25 63.04 -6.32 -0.86
N SER A 26 62.39 -5.24 -0.37
CA SER A 26 62.97 -3.98 0.16
C SER A 26 63.31 -2.89 -0.89
N LYS A 27 62.92 -1.61 -0.75
CA LYS A 27 62.94 -0.74 0.45
C LYS A 27 61.95 0.45 0.41
N ARG A 28 61.29 0.68 1.56
CA ARG A 28 61.02 1.93 2.34
C ARG A 28 60.18 3.10 1.76
N VAL A 29 58.99 3.38 2.33
CA VAL A 29 58.64 4.32 3.46
C VAL A 29 58.10 5.65 2.91
N ARG A 30 56.87 6.13 3.20
CA ARG A 30 56.25 6.58 4.49
C ARG A 30 54.73 6.28 4.46
N CYS A 31 54.09 5.62 5.43
CA CYS A 31 53.75 5.97 6.83
C CYS A 31 52.67 7.07 6.99
N ALA A 32 51.42 6.64 7.23
CA ALA A 32 50.48 7.09 8.28
C ALA A 32 49.25 6.15 8.27
N SER A 33 49.15 5.12 9.12
CA SER A 33 48.58 5.09 10.49
C SER A 33 47.25 4.29 10.51
N SER A 34 47.35 3.01 10.87
CA SER A 34 46.28 2.12 11.40
C SER A 34 46.10 2.39 12.94
N PRO A 35 45.21 1.74 13.75
CA PRO A 35 44.63 0.41 13.55
C PRO A 35 43.19 0.11 14.04
N THR A 36 42.77 -1.06 13.55
CA THR A 36 41.67 -1.96 13.93
C THR A 36 41.64 -2.40 15.40
N THR A 37 40.44 -2.71 15.91
CA THR A 37 40.22 -3.94 16.72
C THR A 37 38.76 -4.39 16.68
N SER A 38 38.55 -5.66 16.32
CA SER A 38 37.32 -6.44 16.45
C SER A 38 36.94 -6.65 17.91
N LEU A 39 35.64 -6.60 18.25
CA LEU A 39 35.07 -7.40 19.33
C LEU A 39 33.62 -7.82 19.03
N ARG A 40 33.36 -9.11 19.33
CA ARG A 40 32.08 -9.81 19.40
C ARG A 40 31.02 -9.03 20.18
N VAL A 41 29.75 -9.07 19.76
CA VAL A 41 28.60 -8.92 20.67
C VAL A 41 27.49 -9.90 20.26
N SER A 42 27.12 -10.75 21.21
CA SER A 42 25.97 -11.66 21.21
C SER A 42 24.65 -10.88 21.33
N PRO A 43 23.49 -11.45 20.94
CA PRO A 43 22.20 -10.78 21.09
C PRO A 43 21.77 -10.78 22.56
N SER A 44 21.95 -9.66 23.26
CA SER A 44 21.39 -9.44 24.59
C SER A 44 19.94 -8.99 24.47
N ARG A 45 19.05 -9.86 24.92
CA ARG A 45 17.65 -9.62 25.27
C ARG A 45 17.59 -8.51 26.32
N ALA A 46 17.19 -7.30 25.93
CA ALA A 46 16.86 -6.22 26.84
C ALA A 46 15.38 -5.87 26.66
N SER A 47 14.61 -6.07 27.72
CA SER A 47 13.27 -5.52 27.89
C SER A 47 13.31 -3.99 27.76
N PRO A 48 12.29 -3.33 27.21
CA PRO A 48 12.27 -1.88 27.14
C PRO A 48 12.01 -1.33 28.55
N SER A 49 13.02 -0.67 29.11
CA SER A 49 12.83 0.27 30.21
C SER A 49 12.17 1.53 29.64
N PHE A 50 10.98 1.84 30.13
CA PHE A 50 10.38 3.16 30.08
C PHE A 50 11.38 4.16 30.66
N ASP A 51 11.78 5.17 29.89
CA ASP A 51 11.95 6.55 30.37
C ASP A 51 12.50 7.46 29.25
N HIS A 52 11.76 8.54 28.99
CA HIS A 52 12.14 9.78 28.28
C HIS A 52 12.27 9.75 26.74
N ASN A 53 11.14 9.52 26.05
CA ASN A 53 10.97 9.94 24.65
C ASN A 53 9.56 10.50 24.33
N ASP A 54 8.70 10.69 25.35
CA ASP A 54 7.31 11.12 25.14
C ASP A 54 7.18 12.57 24.66
N GLY A 55 8.08 13.47 25.09
CA GLY A 55 7.98 14.89 24.74
C GLY A 55 8.14 15.18 23.25
N ASP A 56 9.12 14.55 22.60
CA ASP A 56 9.39 14.73 21.16
C ASP A 56 8.30 14.07 20.30
N LEU A 57 7.74 12.94 20.76
CA LEU A 57 6.63 12.26 20.10
C LEU A 57 5.33 13.08 20.18
N ILE A 58 5.03 13.64 21.35
CA ILE A 58 3.88 14.52 21.56
C ILE A 58 4.02 15.79 20.70
N ALA A 59 5.21 16.39 20.63
CA ALA A 59 5.44 17.55 19.77
C ALA A 59 5.23 17.24 18.27
N ALA A 60 5.65 16.05 17.81
CA ALA A 60 5.41 15.60 16.44
C ALA A 60 3.92 15.36 16.16
N TYR A 61 3.18 14.80 17.12
CA TYR A 61 1.74 14.60 17.01
C TYR A 61 0.96 15.92 17.00
N LEU A 62 1.32 16.88 17.85
CA LEU A 62 0.72 18.22 17.85
C LEU A 62 0.99 18.97 16.54
N SER A 63 2.21 18.87 16.02
CA SER A 63 2.57 19.44 14.72
C SER A 63 1.72 18.86 13.59
N ARG A 64 1.47 17.54 13.64
CA ARG A 64 0.62 16.86 12.67
C ARG A 64 -0.86 17.23 12.82
N LEU A 65 -1.38 17.30 14.04
CA LEU A 65 -2.75 17.76 14.30
C LEU A 65 -2.98 19.20 13.83
N ARG A 66 -2.02 20.10 14.07
CA ARG A 66 -2.06 21.48 13.56
C ARG A 66 -2.09 21.56 12.03
N SER A 67 -1.42 20.65 11.33
CA SER A 67 -1.48 20.58 9.86
C SER A 67 -2.85 20.13 9.35
N LEU A 68 -3.55 19.27 10.09
CA LEU A 68 -4.86 18.72 9.72
C LEU A 68 -6.03 19.64 10.15
N PHE A 69 -5.80 20.46 11.17
CA PHE A 69 -6.80 21.37 11.75
C PHE A 69 -6.21 22.79 11.93
N PRO A 70 -5.98 23.54 10.84
CA PRO A 70 -5.36 24.87 10.92
C PRO A 70 -6.20 25.90 11.69
N ASP A 71 -7.52 25.74 11.68
CA ASP A 71 -8.48 26.68 12.26
C ASP A 71 -8.77 26.41 13.76
N MET A 72 -8.17 25.37 14.35
CA MET A 72 -8.44 24.93 15.71
C MET A 72 -7.38 25.44 16.70
N ASP A 73 -7.84 25.81 17.91
CA ASP A 73 -6.96 26.35 18.96
C ASP A 73 -5.95 25.32 19.49
N GLN A 74 -4.73 25.78 19.78
CA GLN A 74 -3.63 24.95 20.25
C GLN A 74 -3.95 24.21 21.54
N GLN A 75 -4.56 24.91 22.50
CA GLN A 75 -4.86 24.35 23.82
C GLN A 75 -5.90 23.24 23.71
N LEU A 76 -6.80 23.32 22.73
CA LEU A 76 -7.77 22.27 22.46
C LEU A 76 -7.09 21.05 21.83
N LEU A 77 -6.17 21.24 20.88
CA LEU A 77 -5.41 20.13 20.28
C LEU A 77 -4.60 19.37 21.35
N GLU A 78 -3.94 20.10 22.25
CA GLU A 78 -3.18 19.53 23.38
C GLU A 78 -4.08 18.76 24.35
N ARG A 79 -5.20 19.35 24.78
CA ARG A 79 -6.18 18.70 25.65
C ARG A 79 -6.78 17.43 25.02
N THR A 80 -7.07 17.46 23.73
CA THR A 80 -7.72 16.32 23.05
C THR A 80 -6.73 15.17 22.86
N LEU A 81 -5.46 15.48 22.60
CA LEU A 81 -4.39 14.49 22.53
C LEU A 81 -4.12 13.85 23.90
N GLU A 82 -4.13 14.64 24.97
CA GLU A 82 -3.97 14.17 26.35
C GLU A 82 -5.15 13.26 26.76
N VAL A 83 -6.39 13.66 26.47
CA VAL A 83 -7.60 12.85 26.74
C VAL A 83 -7.62 11.56 25.91
N SER A 84 -7.03 11.59 24.72
CA SER A 84 -6.91 10.42 23.83
C SER A 84 -5.75 9.49 24.21
N GLY A 85 -5.07 9.73 25.34
CA GLY A 85 -3.96 8.89 25.80
C GLY A 85 -2.74 8.94 24.87
N ASN A 86 -2.47 10.11 24.26
CA ASN A 86 -1.41 10.31 23.27
C ASN A 86 -1.55 9.45 22.00
N ASP A 87 -2.75 8.91 21.73
CA ASP A 87 -3.06 8.24 20.47
C ASP A 87 -3.53 9.26 19.42
N LEU A 88 -2.76 9.35 18.32
CA LEU A 88 -3.02 10.31 17.25
C LEU A 88 -4.34 10.02 16.53
N ASP A 89 -4.67 8.74 16.30
CA ASP A 89 -5.85 8.36 15.53
C ASP A 89 -7.14 8.61 16.31
N SER A 90 -7.13 8.31 17.61
CA SER A 90 -8.24 8.67 18.52
C SER A 90 -8.41 10.18 18.66
N ALA A 91 -7.32 10.95 18.73
CA ALA A 91 -7.37 12.41 18.79
C ALA A 91 -7.94 13.02 17.50
N ILE A 92 -7.52 12.53 16.32
CA ILE A 92 -8.07 12.97 15.02
C ILE A 92 -9.56 12.67 14.94
N LYS A 93 -10.00 11.49 15.40
CA LYS A 93 -11.42 11.12 15.39
C LYS A 93 -12.25 12.05 16.29
N SER A 94 -11.80 12.29 17.53
CA SER A 94 -12.48 13.19 18.47
C SER A 94 -12.56 14.64 17.98
N LEU A 95 -11.49 15.14 17.35
CA LEU A 95 -11.48 16.49 16.77
C LEU A 95 -12.41 16.62 15.55
N ASN A 96 -12.52 15.57 14.74
CA ASN A 96 -13.49 15.52 13.65
C ASN A 96 -14.93 15.47 14.17
N ASP A 97 -15.19 14.67 15.21
CA ASP A 97 -16.52 14.60 15.85
C ASP A 97 -16.90 15.96 16.48
N LEU A 98 -15.95 16.70 17.06
CA LEU A 98 -16.16 18.07 17.56
C LEU A 98 -16.48 19.05 16.42
N ARG A 99 -15.81 18.94 15.28
CA ARG A 99 -16.07 19.77 14.09
C ARG A 99 -17.46 19.50 13.50
N LEU A 100 -17.85 18.23 13.45
CA LEU A 100 -19.17 17.80 12.96
C LEU A 100 -20.27 18.16 13.96
N GLY A 101 -20.04 17.97 15.26
CA GLY A 101 -20.95 18.38 16.32
C GLY A 101 -21.18 19.89 16.36
N ALA A 102 -20.16 20.71 16.09
CA ALA A 102 -20.30 22.16 15.96
C ALA A 102 -21.13 22.60 14.73
N ALA A 103 -21.17 21.77 13.68
CA ALA A 103 -22.09 21.96 12.56
C ALA A 103 -23.52 21.54 12.93
N ASP A 104 -23.68 20.50 13.76
CA ASP A 104 -24.99 20.01 14.20
C ASP A 104 -25.66 20.88 15.29
N PHE A 105 -24.89 21.58 16.12
CA PHE A 105 -25.42 22.56 17.09
C PHE A 105 -25.84 23.90 16.45
N ASN A 106 -25.48 24.15 15.18
CA ASN A 106 -26.01 25.31 14.45
C ASN A 106 -27.38 25.05 13.81
N LEU A 107 -27.92 23.83 13.87
CA LEU A 107 -29.28 23.52 13.39
C LEU A 107 -30.28 23.16 14.50
N VAL A 108 -29.85 23.01 15.75
CA VAL A 108 -30.73 22.63 16.88
C VAL A 108 -30.90 23.80 17.84
N SER A 109 -31.59 24.84 17.36
CA SER A 109 -32.37 25.73 18.22
C SER A 109 -33.70 25.99 17.51
N GLY A 110 -34.61 25.04 17.65
CA GLY A 110 -35.88 25.04 16.92
C GLY A 110 -36.67 23.75 17.11
N THR A 111 -37.11 23.53 18.35
CA THR A 111 -38.40 22.93 18.74
C THR A 111 -39.16 22.05 17.72
N SER A 112 -39.30 20.76 18.09
CA SER A 112 -40.54 19.95 18.10
C SER A 112 -40.61 18.64 17.28
N LYS A 113 -41.21 17.66 17.98
CA LYS A 113 -41.64 16.30 17.68
C LYS A 113 -42.21 16.02 16.27
N SER A 114 -41.99 14.80 15.77
CA SER A 114 -43.00 13.81 15.29
C SER A 114 -42.26 12.73 14.46
N GLU A 115 -42.12 11.48 14.90
CA GLU A 115 -42.98 10.29 14.61
C GLU A 115 -43.29 9.99 13.13
N ASN A 116 -42.97 8.73 12.76
CA ASN A 116 -43.31 7.90 11.58
C ASN A 116 -42.63 8.28 10.26
N GLY A 117 -42.15 7.37 9.40
CA GLY A 117 -42.34 5.93 9.24
C GLY A 117 -42.32 5.62 7.74
N THR A 118 -41.25 4.99 7.26
CA THR A 118 -41.22 3.88 6.28
C THR A 118 -41.86 4.02 4.87
N GLU A 119 -40.99 3.86 3.86
CA GLU A 119 -41.17 3.19 2.54
C GLU A 119 -42.03 3.87 1.44
N MET A 120 -41.41 4.27 0.31
CA MET A 120 -41.15 3.49 -0.92
C MET A 120 -42.44 3.08 -1.66
N ASN A 121 -42.76 3.78 -2.76
CA ASN A 121 -43.11 3.07 -4.00
C ASN A 121 -42.97 3.96 -5.24
N ALA A 122 -42.35 3.38 -6.27
CA ALA A 122 -42.24 3.91 -7.62
C ALA A 122 -43.39 3.38 -8.47
N GLN A 123 -44.00 4.21 -9.34
CA GLN A 123 -44.51 3.70 -10.62
C GLN A 123 -44.85 4.81 -11.61
N LEU A 124 -44.12 4.77 -12.73
CA LEU A 124 -44.52 5.22 -14.08
C LEU A 124 -45.33 4.09 -14.73
N PRO A 125 -46.38 4.37 -15.54
CA PRO A 125 -46.24 4.32 -17.02
C PRO A 125 -47.14 5.36 -17.75
N THR A 126 -46.64 6.14 -18.72
CA THR A 126 -46.60 5.97 -20.20
C THR A 126 -47.93 5.84 -20.98
N GLU A 127 -47.96 6.62 -22.08
CA GLU A 127 -48.70 6.53 -23.36
C GLU A 127 -50.11 7.16 -23.54
N GLY A 128 -50.23 8.01 -24.59
CA GLY A 128 -51.41 7.98 -25.46
C GLY A 128 -51.96 9.30 -26.04
N THR A 129 -51.41 9.77 -27.17
CA THR A 129 -52.14 10.11 -28.42
C THR A 129 -52.88 11.47 -28.63
N MET A 130 -52.33 12.21 -29.63
CA MET A 130 -52.91 13.10 -30.67
C MET A 130 -53.86 14.28 -30.34
N LYS A 131 -53.48 15.49 -30.80
CA LYS A 131 -54.07 16.11 -32.01
C LYS A 131 -53.27 17.32 -32.51
N ALA A 132 -53.11 17.36 -33.82
CA ALA A 132 -52.61 18.49 -34.60
C ALA A 132 -53.70 19.56 -34.77
N ASN A 133 -53.29 20.83 -34.78
CA ASN A 133 -53.76 21.81 -35.76
C ASN A 133 -52.81 23.01 -35.77
N GLY A 134 -52.22 23.27 -36.93
CA GLY A 134 -51.49 24.49 -37.21
C GLY A 134 -52.44 25.62 -37.58
N VAL A 135 -52.01 26.85 -37.28
CA VAL A 135 -52.29 28.04 -38.10
C VAL A 135 -51.04 28.90 -38.06
N ASP A 136 -50.54 29.20 -39.25
CA ASP A 136 -49.48 30.16 -39.53
C ASP A 136 -49.83 31.55 -38.99
N SER A 137 -48.85 32.21 -38.38
CA SER A 137 -48.71 33.65 -38.51
C SER A 137 -47.23 34.01 -38.48
N ALA A 138 -46.68 34.09 -39.68
CA ALA A 138 -45.44 34.77 -39.97
C ALA A 138 -45.59 36.26 -39.64
N ALA A 139 -44.77 36.73 -38.70
CA ALA A 139 -44.34 38.12 -38.66
C ALA A 139 -42.82 38.10 -38.47
N ALA A 140 -42.13 38.29 -39.59
CA ALA A 140 -40.70 38.40 -39.67
C ALA A 140 -40.21 39.64 -38.89
N THR A 141 -39.31 39.41 -37.94
CA THR A 141 -38.29 40.38 -37.57
C THR A 141 -37.04 39.57 -37.27
N GLY A 142 -36.01 39.73 -38.10
CA GLY A 142 -34.88 38.82 -38.20
C GLY A 142 -34.24 38.51 -36.86
N LEU A 143 -34.35 37.25 -36.41
CA LEU A 143 -33.30 36.63 -35.62
C LEU A 143 -32.49 35.73 -36.56
N PRO A 144 -31.15 35.76 -36.47
CA PRO A 144 -30.37 34.67 -37.01
C PRO A 144 -30.74 33.40 -36.24
N ASN A 145 -30.83 32.28 -36.98
CA ASN A 145 -31.03 30.94 -36.46
C ASN A 145 -30.17 30.69 -35.21
N ALA A 146 -30.74 30.01 -34.21
CA ALA A 146 -30.10 29.70 -32.92
C ALA A 146 -28.84 28.82 -33.01
N ASP A 147 -28.42 28.43 -34.21
CA ASP A 147 -27.32 27.49 -34.45
C ASP A 147 -25.97 28.16 -34.79
N ALA A 148 -25.91 29.49 -34.84
CA ALA A 148 -24.66 30.22 -35.10
C ALA A 148 -24.48 31.37 -34.10
N LEU A 149 -24.43 31.01 -32.83
CA LEU A 149 -24.16 31.99 -31.80
C LEU A 149 -22.68 32.37 -31.78
N PRO A 150 -22.33 33.68 -31.75
CA PRO A 150 -20.96 34.11 -31.64
C PRO A 150 -20.24 33.40 -30.50
N THR A 151 -19.17 32.70 -30.84
CA THR A 151 -18.41 31.95 -29.85
C THR A 151 -17.28 32.82 -29.30
N ASP A 152 -16.75 33.71 -30.13
CA ASP A 152 -15.68 34.64 -29.76
C ASP A 152 -16.19 36.04 -29.38
N GLY A 153 -15.45 36.73 -28.52
CA GLY A 153 -15.78 38.08 -28.07
C GLY A 153 -15.76 39.11 -29.21
N SER A 154 -14.93 38.91 -30.24
CA SER A 154 -14.87 39.78 -31.41
C SER A 154 -16.17 39.73 -32.24
N GLU A 155 -16.71 38.53 -32.45
CA GLU A 155 -17.97 38.29 -33.16
C GLU A 155 -19.16 38.92 -32.42
N TRP A 156 -19.15 38.89 -31.08
CA TRP A 156 -20.14 39.58 -30.24
C TRP A 156 -20.07 41.09 -30.40
N VAL A 157 -18.87 41.68 -30.43
CA VAL A 157 -18.67 43.13 -30.65
C VAL A 157 -19.17 43.53 -32.04
N GLU A 158 -18.85 42.78 -33.08
CA GLU A 158 -19.32 43.05 -34.44
C GLU A 158 -20.84 42.93 -34.59
N LEU A 159 -21.46 41.95 -33.94
CA LEU A 159 -22.92 41.80 -33.90
C LEU A 159 -23.56 42.98 -33.15
N PHE A 160 -22.99 43.38 -32.02
CA PHE A 160 -23.48 44.50 -31.21
C PHE A 160 -23.41 45.83 -31.96
N VAL A 161 -22.26 46.14 -32.58
CA VAL A 161 -22.07 47.36 -33.39
C VAL A 161 -23.01 47.39 -34.59
N ARG A 162 -23.17 46.26 -35.28
CA ARG A 162 -24.09 46.13 -36.42
C ARG A 162 -25.55 46.35 -36.03
N GLU A 163 -26.00 45.76 -34.93
CA GLU A 163 -27.36 45.97 -34.42
C GLU A 163 -27.63 47.43 -34.04
N MET A 164 -26.70 48.08 -33.33
CA MET A 164 -26.85 49.49 -32.96
C MET A 164 -26.80 50.44 -34.17
N THR A 165 -25.96 50.17 -35.16
CA THR A 165 -25.83 51.01 -36.37
C THR A 165 -27.08 50.92 -37.26
N SER A 166 -27.86 49.84 -37.12
CA SER A 166 -29.12 49.62 -37.86
C SER A 166 -30.36 50.17 -37.16
N ALA A 167 -30.22 50.72 -35.96
CA ALA A 167 -31.33 51.21 -35.15
C ALA A 167 -31.97 52.48 -35.76
N ALA A 168 -33.30 52.58 -35.68
CA ALA A 168 -34.04 53.72 -36.23
C ALA A 168 -33.95 54.97 -35.35
N ASP A 169 -33.86 54.78 -34.03
CA ASP A 169 -33.71 55.83 -33.02
C ASP A 169 -32.94 55.32 -31.80
N ILE A 170 -32.70 56.21 -30.82
CA ILE A 170 -31.92 55.90 -29.62
C ILE A 170 -32.61 54.91 -28.68
N ASP A 171 -33.94 54.86 -28.69
CA ASP A 171 -34.72 53.95 -27.85
C ASP A 171 -34.72 52.54 -28.48
N ASP A 172 -34.84 52.43 -29.80
CA ASP A 172 -34.62 51.20 -30.58
C ASP A 172 -33.19 50.65 -30.34
N ALA A 173 -32.16 51.50 -30.43
CA ALA A 173 -30.79 51.11 -30.12
C ALA A 173 -30.64 50.57 -28.68
N ARG A 174 -31.32 51.18 -27.70
CA ARG A 174 -31.31 50.73 -26.30
C ARG A 174 -32.00 49.37 -26.15
N THR A 175 -33.15 49.16 -26.78
CA THR A 175 -33.86 47.86 -26.72
C THR A 175 -33.05 46.73 -27.36
N ARG A 176 -32.40 47.00 -28.50
CA ARG A 176 -31.50 46.07 -29.18
C ARG A 176 -30.26 45.74 -28.34
N ALA A 177 -29.65 46.75 -27.74
CA ALA A 177 -28.49 46.56 -26.85
C ALA A 177 -28.84 45.69 -25.64
N SER A 178 -29.97 45.97 -24.97
CA SER A 178 -30.44 45.15 -23.84
C SER A 178 -30.67 43.70 -24.25
N ARG A 179 -31.30 43.46 -25.40
CA ARG A 179 -31.55 42.12 -25.92
C ARG A 179 -30.26 41.37 -26.26
N ALA A 180 -29.30 42.05 -26.89
CA ALA A 180 -28.01 41.46 -27.26
C ALA A 180 -27.20 41.08 -26.01
N LEU A 181 -27.21 41.92 -24.97
CA LEU A 181 -26.56 41.64 -23.69
C LEU A 181 -27.24 40.49 -22.93
N GLU A 182 -28.57 40.43 -22.91
CA GLU A 182 -29.30 39.30 -22.29
C GLU A 182 -28.96 37.98 -22.99
N PHE A 183 -28.83 37.99 -24.32
CA PHE A 183 -28.42 36.81 -25.06
C PHE A 183 -26.97 36.42 -24.77
N LEU A 184 -26.06 37.39 -24.72
CA LEU A 184 -24.67 37.18 -24.32
C LEU A 184 -24.59 36.54 -22.92
N GLU A 185 -25.36 37.04 -21.95
CA GLU A 185 -25.41 36.49 -20.61
C GLU A 185 -25.87 35.02 -20.62
N LYS A 186 -26.96 34.71 -21.33
CA LYS A 186 -27.44 33.33 -21.51
C LYS A 186 -26.40 32.43 -22.18
N SER A 187 -25.68 32.95 -23.18
CA SER A 187 -24.60 32.26 -23.87
C SER A 187 -23.45 31.90 -22.92
N ILE A 188 -23.00 32.88 -22.13
CA ILE A 188 -21.91 32.73 -21.17
C ILE A 188 -22.31 31.73 -20.10
N MET A 189 -23.52 31.85 -19.53
CA MET A 189 -24.01 30.91 -18.51
C MET A 189 -24.12 29.48 -19.04
N ALA A 190 -24.67 29.30 -20.25
CA ALA A 190 -24.78 27.98 -20.87
C ALA A 190 -23.40 27.34 -21.11
N ARG A 191 -22.44 28.13 -21.62
CA ARG A 191 -21.08 27.67 -21.88
C ARG A 191 -20.34 27.34 -20.59
N ALA A 192 -20.35 28.24 -19.61
CA ALA A 192 -19.72 28.02 -18.32
C ALA A 192 -20.30 26.77 -17.63
N GLY A 193 -21.62 26.56 -17.71
CA GLY A 193 -22.26 25.35 -17.20
C GLY A 193 -21.81 24.08 -17.93
N ALA A 194 -21.71 24.12 -19.25
CA ALA A 194 -21.22 23.00 -20.05
C ALA A 194 -19.75 22.67 -19.76
N GLU A 195 -18.89 23.68 -19.64
CA GLU A 195 -17.47 23.51 -19.29
C GLU A 195 -17.28 22.91 -17.90
N VAL A 196 -18.05 23.37 -16.89
CA VAL A 196 -18.01 22.78 -15.54
C VAL A 196 -18.47 21.31 -15.57
N MET A 197 -19.53 21.01 -16.32
CA MET A 197 -20.03 19.64 -16.46
C MET A 197 -19.03 18.72 -17.17
N GLU A 198 -18.39 19.21 -18.24
CA GLU A 198 -17.38 18.47 -18.99
C GLU A 198 -16.13 18.21 -18.13
N ASN A 199 -15.65 19.23 -17.41
CA ASN A 199 -14.50 19.09 -16.51
C ASN A 199 -14.80 18.11 -15.39
N LEU A 200 -15.96 18.22 -14.73
CA LEU A 200 -16.38 17.28 -13.70
C LEU A 200 -16.50 15.85 -14.25
N HIS A 201 -17.00 15.69 -15.48
CA HIS A 201 -17.08 14.38 -16.12
C HIS A 201 -15.68 13.78 -16.38
N LYS A 202 -14.74 14.58 -16.89
CA LYS A 202 -13.35 14.17 -17.11
C LYS A 202 -12.67 13.75 -15.80
N GLU A 203 -12.79 14.58 -14.76
CA GLU A 203 -12.26 14.27 -13.43
C GLU A 203 -12.86 12.99 -12.86
N ASN A 204 -14.18 12.80 -13.00
CA ASN A 204 -14.85 11.59 -12.54
C ASN A 204 -14.36 10.33 -13.27
N MET A 205 -14.09 10.43 -14.57
CA MET A 205 -13.52 9.32 -15.35
C MET A 205 -12.11 8.97 -14.89
N VAL A 206 -11.24 9.97 -14.69
CA VAL A 206 -9.87 9.76 -14.19
C VAL A 206 -9.88 9.15 -12.78
N LEU A 207 -10.74 9.64 -11.88
CA LEU A 207 -10.86 9.10 -10.53
C LEU A 207 -11.34 7.64 -10.55
N LYS A 208 -12.31 7.30 -11.41
CA LYS A 208 -12.77 5.92 -11.58
C LYS A 208 -11.66 4.99 -12.06
N GLU A 209 -10.87 5.43 -13.04
CA GLU A 209 -9.73 4.66 -13.55
C GLU A 209 -8.68 4.44 -12.46
N GLN A 210 -8.36 5.47 -11.68
CA GLN A 210 -7.42 5.37 -10.56
C GLN A 210 -7.90 4.40 -9.48
N VAL A 211 -9.20 4.43 -9.13
CA VAL A 211 -9.80 3.47 -8.20
C VAL A 211 -9.68 2.04 -8.74
N GLU A 212 -9.93 1.82 -10.03
CA GLU A 212 -9.79 0.50 -10.63
C GLU A 212 -8.35 -0.02 -10.59
N VAL A 213 -7.37 0.85 -10.87
CA VAL A 213 -5.94 0.52 -10.74
C VAL A 213 -5.59 0.13 -9.32
N LEU A 214 -6.00 0.93 -8.32
CA LEU A 214 -5.74 0.65 -6.92
C LEU A 214 -6.38 -0.68 -6.47
N LEU A 215 -7.58 -1.01 -6.96
CA LEU A 215 -8.22 -2.29 -6.68
C LEU A 215 -7.44 -3.47 -7.27
N ARG A 216 -6.94 -3.33 -8.51
CA ARG A 216 -6.08 -4.33 -9.15
C ARG A 216 -4.79 -4.53 -8.36
N GLU A 217 -4.11 -3.45 -8.00
CA GLU A 217 -2.88 -3.51 -7.19
C GLU A 217 -3.12 -4.11 -5.80
N ASN A 218 -4.22 -3.75 -5.13
CA ASN A 218 -4.60 -4.33 -3.84
C ASN A 218 -4.80 -5.85 -3.93
N SER A 219 -5.36 -6.33 -5.04
CA SER A 219 -5.52 -7.77 -5.28
C SER A 219 -4.19 -8.48 -5.45
N VAL A 220 -3.22 -7.86 -6.13
CA VAL A 220 -1.85 -8.38 -6.29
C VAL A 220 -1.13 -8.42 -4.95
N LEU A 221 -1.23 -7.35 -4.16
CA LEU A 221 -0.65 -7.29 -2.82
C LEU A 221 -1.24 -8.35 -1.89
N LYS A 222 -2.57 -8.55 -1.88
CA LYS A 222 -3.22 -9.62 -1.11
C LYS A 222 -2.68 -11.00 -1.49
N ARG A 223 -2.51 -11.28 -2.79
CA ARG A 223 -1.92 -12.53 -3.27
C ARG A 223 -0.46 -12.68 -2.83
N ALA A 224 0.34 -11.62 -2.93
CA ALA A 224 1.73 -11.62 -2.51
C ALA A 224 1.87 -11.90 -1.00
N VAL A 225 1.03 -11.26 -0.18
CA VAL A 225 0.99 -11.48 1.27
C VAL A 225 0.61 -12.91 1.62
N ALA A 226 -0.40 -13.48 0.95
CA ALA A 226 -0.78 -14.88 1.15
C ALA A 226 0.38 -15.84 0.82
N ILE A 227 1.04 -15.66 -0.32
CA ILE A 227 2.21 -16.48 -0.70
C ILE A 227 3.34 -16.32 0.32
N GLN A 228 3.59 -15.10 0.81
CA GLN A 228 4.63 -14.85 1.80
C GLN A 228 4.33 -15.52 3.13
N HIS A 229 3.06 -15.46 3.58
CA HIS A 229 2.59 -16.14 4.77
C HIS A 229 2.76 -17.67 4.65
N ASP A 230 2.35 -18.26 3.53
CA ASP A 230 2.47 -19.70 3.32
C ASP A 230 3.93 -20.16 3.31
N ARG A 231 4.81 -19.40 2.66
CA ARG A 231 6.26 -19.66 2.71
C ARG A 231 6.82 -19.58 4.13
N GLN A 232 6.42 -18.56 4.89
CA GLN A 232 6.85 -18.40 6.28
C GLN A 232 6.42 -19.59 7.13
N LYS A 233 5.17 -20.03 6.97
CA LYS A 233 4.64 -21.21 7.64
C LYS A 233 5.43 -22.48 7.30
N GLU A 234 5.73 -22.72 6.01
CA GLU A 234 6.56 -23.86 5.61
C GLU A 234 7.97 -23.81 6.22
N TYR A 235 8.57 -22.63 6.38
CA TYR A 235 9.86 -22.50 7.03
C TYR A 235 9.80 -22.81 8.52
N GLU A 236 8.72 -22.41 9.20
CA GLU A 236 8.49 -22.74 10.60
C GLU A 236 8.32 -24.25 10.80
N GLU A 237 7.55 -24.91 9.94
CA GLU A 237 7.38 -26.37 9.93
C GLU A 237 8.73 -27.08 9.70
N LYS A 238 9.47 -26.70 8.65
CA LYS A 238 10.82 -27.25 8.38
C LYS A 238 11.80 -27.01 9.53
N SER A 239 11.70 -25.87 10.21
CA SER A 239 12.52 -25.55 11.38
C SER A 239 12.21 -26.49 12.55
N GLN A 240 10.92 -26.78 12.80
CA GLN A 240 10.50 -27.75 13.83
C GLN A 240 10.98 -29.16 13.49
N GLU A 241 10.81 -29.62 12.25
CA GLU A 241 11.32 -30.91 11.79
C GLU A 241 12.84 -31.01 11.97
N LEU A 242 13.57 -29.97 11.60
CA LEU A 242 15.03 -29.90 11.75
C LEU A 242 15.44 -29.99 13.22
N GLN A 243 14.73 -29.33 14.13
CA GLN A 243 14.97 -29.45 15.57
C GLN A 243 14.72 -30.87 16.07
N HIS A 244 13.63 -31.51 15.64
CA HIS A 244 13.33 -32.90 15.97
C HIS A 244 14.42 -33.86 15.45
N LEU A 245 14.87 -33.69 14.20
CA LEU A 245 15.95 -34.50 13.63
C LEU A 245 17.27 -34.30 14.41
N LYS A 246 17.60 -33.08 14.82
CA LYS A 246 18.79 -32.82 15.65
C LYS A 246 18.73 -33.59 16.98
N GLN A 247 17.57 -33.60 17.63
CA GLN A 247 17.37 -34.37 18.86
C GLN A 247 17.56 -35.87 18.61
N LEU A 248 16.93 -36.42 17.56
CA LEU A 248 17.06 -37.83 17.22
C LEU A 248 18.51 -38.23 16.89
N VAL A 249 19.24 -37.39 16.15
CA VAL A 249 20.67 -37.60 15.86
C VAL A 249 21.49 -37.59 17.15
N SER A 250 21.22 -36.66 18.07
CA SER A 250 21.92 -36.63 19.36
C SER A 250 21.66 -37.89 20.20
N GLN A 251 20.42 -38.40 20.17
CA GLN A 251 20.06 -39.65 20.84
C GLN A 251 20.81 -40.85 20.25
N TYR A 252 20.86 -40.97 18.92
CA TYR A 252 21.60 -42.05 18.26
C TYR A 252 23.11 -41.96 18.52
N GLN A 253 23.68 -40.75 18.55
CA GLN A 253 25.09 -40.56 18.90
C GLN A 253 25.40 -41.04 20.32
N GLU A 254 24.48 -40.82 21.29
CA GLU A 254 24.64 -41.31 22.66
C GLU A 254 24.48 -42.84 22.78
N GLN A 255 23.54 -43.42 22.02
CA GLN A 255 23.40 -44.88 21.94
C GLN A 255 24.67 -45.54 21.39
N VAL A 256 25.24 -44.99 20.32
CA VAL A 256 26.51 -45.49 19.74
C VAL A 256 27.64 -45.41 20.77
N ARG A 257 27.81 -44.26 21.43
CA ARG A 257 28.83 -44.11 22.49
C ARG A 257 28.66 -45.15 23.61
N THR A 258 27.42 -45.41 24.02
CA THR A 258 27.11 -46.40 25.07
C THR A 258 27.48 -47.81 24.62
N LEU A 259 27.13 -48.19 23.38
CA LEU A 259 27.48 -49.48 22.81
C LEU A 259 29.00 -49.65 22.65
N GLU A 260 29.71 -48.60 22.24
CA GLU A 260 31.17 -48.59 22.15
C GLU A 260 31.82 -48.85 23.52
N ILE A 261 31.36 -48.16 24.56
CA ILE A 261 31.84 -48.36 25.94
C ILE A 261 31.56 -49.79 26.42
N ASN A 262 30.34 -50.30 26.19
CA ASN A 262 29.96 -51.66 26.58
C ASN A 262 30.79 -52.72 25.85
N ASN A 263 31.03 -52.55 24.54
CA ASN A 263 31.85 -53.46 23.75
C ASN A 263 33.31 -53.47 24.24
N TYR A 264 33.85 -52.30 24.56
CA TYR A 264 35.19 -52.19 25.16
C TYR A 264 35.27 -52.90 26.51
N ALA A 265 34.29 -52.67 27.40
CA ALA A 265 34.23 -53.32 28.71
C ALA A 265 34.16 -54.85 28.58
N LEU A 266 33.29 -55.36 27.72
CA LEU A 266 33.17 -56.78 27.42
C LEU A 266 34.48 -57.37 26.88
N SER A 267 35.13 -56.68 25.94
CA SER A 267 36.42 -57.10 25.37
C SER A 267 37.53 -57.16 26.43
N MET A 268 37.56 -56.19 27.34
CA MET A 268 38.50 -56.16 28.46
C MET A 268 38.26 -57.32 29.44
N HIS A 269 36.99 -57.57 29.82
CA HIS A 269 36.63 -58.70 30.68
C HIS A 269 36.97 -60.05 30.05
N LEU A 270 36.71 -60.21 28.75
CA LEU A 270 37.03 -61.43 28.00
C LEU A 270 38.54 -61.70 27.99
N ARG A 271 39.35 -60.67 27.75
CA ARG A 271 40.82 -60.78 27.82
C ARG A 271 41.29 -61.16 29.23
N GLN A 272 40.69 -60.59 30.27
CA GLN A 272 41.04 -60.91 31.65
C GLN A 272 40.66 -62.35 32.02
N ALA A 273 39.51 -62.86 31.57
CA ALA A 273 39.11 -64.24 31.76
C ALA A 273 40.06 -65.23 31.06
N GLN A 274 40.52 -64.90 29.85
CA GLN A 274 41.51 -65.70 29.11
C GLN A 274 42.91 -65.70 29.75
N GLN A 275 43.30 -64.59 30.40
CA GLN A 275 44.59 -64.51 31.11
C GLN A 275 44.55 -65.17 32.49
N GLY A 276 43.38 -65.16 33.15
CA GLY A 276 43.15 -65.86 34.41
C GLY A 276 42.95 -67.38 34.26
N SER A 277 42.70 -67.89 33.05
CA SER A 277 42.68 -69.32 32.78
C SER A 277 44.10 -69.87 32.63
N SER A 278 44.78 -70.09 33.76
CA SER A 278 46.02 -70.87 33.82
C SER A 278 45.72 -72.37 33.71
N ILE A 279 45.06 -72.80 32.63
CA ILE A 279 44.99 -74.22 32.26
C ILE A 279 45.83 -74.38 30.99
N PRO A 280 47.09 -74.83 31.12
CA PRO A 280 47.87 -75.27 29.98
C PRO A 280 47.17 -76.47 29.31
N GLY A 281 46.66 -76.26 28.10
CA GLY A 281 46.50 -77.26 27.04
C GLY A 281 46.16 -78.70 27.47
N ARG A 282 45.00 -78.92 28.11
CA ARG A 282 44.34 -80.24 28.09
C ARG A 282 42.99 -80.13 27.41
N PHE A 283 43.01 -79.88 26.10
CA PHE A 283 42.00 -80.49 25.26
C PHE A 283 42.29 -82.00 25.28
N HIS A 284 41.30 -82.80 25.69
CA HIS A 284 41.36 -84.24 25.51
C HIS A 284 41.23 -84.52 24.01
N PRO A 285 42.25 -85.07 23.32
CA PRO A 285 41.98 -85.76 22.08
C PRO A 285 41.27 -87.06 22.47
N ASP A 286 40.26 -87.42 21.70
CA ASP A 286 39.51 -88.67 21.79
C ASP A 286 38.53 -88.75 22.97
N VAL A 287 37.36 -88.16 22.75
CA VAL A 287 36.11 -88.79 23.16
C VAL A 287 35.31 -88.98 21.87
N PHE A 288 35.05 -90.25 21.56
CA PHE A 288 34.44 -90.81 20.35
C PHE A 288 33.08 -90.21 19.97
#